data_AF-A0A1D6JQ28-F1
#
_entry.id   AF-A0A1D6JQ28-F1
#
_cell.length_a   1.000
_cell.length_b   1.000
_cell.length_c   1.000
_cell.angle_alpha   90.00
_cell.angle_beta   90.00
_cell.angle_gamma   90.00
#
_symmetry.space_group_name_H-M   'P 1'
#
loop_
_entity.id
_entity.type
_entity.pdbx_description
1 polymer ?
#
loop_
_entity_poly.entity_id
_entity_poly.type
_entity_poly.pdbx_seq_one_letter_code
_entity_poly.pdbx_strand_id
1 'polypeptide(L)'
;MWRGGATTAFVARALRSRLLLDPIHHPVTSLAPISSARTSSSSTSSTAAANTIVEEAAVAAAVSVSQHTGSISDALRHYGNALVVATSGAGYVLGSGNIVDIAGLCCTCAGTMMVAASANTLNQVFEIKNDAKMKRTMRRPLPSGRISPAHAAMWATSVGVAGTALLAWKANGLAAGLAASNLVLYAFVYTPLKQIHPVNTWVGAIVGAIPPLLGWAAASTELSLNAMILPAALYYWQIPHFMALAYLCRNDYLAGGYRMFSFADPTGKRTAWVSLRNCLYMLPLGLFAYNWGLTSEWFSFEASLLTLGLTIGSLSFVLKPSPKTARRMFYGSLLYLPAFMAGLLLHRLPNEQKAHNLAEKSELDGVLYGADLQDKERATQKRQDRNPSSMQSRPPVAYASVAPFPFLPVPIYDS
;
A
#
# COMPACT_ATOMS: atom_id res chain seq x y z
N MET A 1 -43.32 -23.61 39.81
CA MET A 1 -44.22 -22.90 40.73
C MET A 1 -43.56 -21.56 40.98
N TRP A 2 -43.78 -20.52 40.19
CA TRP A 2 -44.97 -19.66 40.20
C TRP A 2 -45.13 -18.95 38.84
N ARG A 3 -46.38 -18.70 38.46
CA ARG A 3 -46.88 -18.12 37.20
C ARG A 3 -47.37 -16.69 37.42
N GLY A 4 -47.51 -15.95 36.31
CA GLY A 4 -48.51 -14.88 36.10
C GLY A 4 -47.90 -13.49 35.97
N GLY A 5 -48.26 -12.61 35.04
CA GLY A 5 -49.25 -12.57 33.94
C GLY A 5 -49.11 -11.15 33.33
N ALA A 6 -48.96 -11.01 32.01
CA ALA A 6 -50.01 -10.66 31.04
C ALA A 6 -50.62 -9.25 31.16
N THR A 7 -50.30 -8.40 30.18
CA THR A 7 -51.11 -7.30 29.61
C THR A 7 -50.53 -6.95 28.22
N THR A 8 -51.09 -7.48 27.13
CA THR A 8 -52.01 -6.82 26.15
C THR A 8 -51.44 -5.54 25.52
N ALA A 9 -51.00 -5.56 24.26
CA ALA A 9 -51.82 -5.40 23.05
C ALA A 9 -52.36 -3.96 22.85
N PHE A 10 -51.64 -3.15 22.06
CA PHE A 10 -52.20 -2.00 21.35
C PHE A 10 -51.53 -1.85 19.98
N VAL A 11 -52.37 -1.84 18.94
CA VAL A 11 -52.14 -1.42 17.54
C VAL A 11 -51.41 -2.39 16.59
N ALA A 12 -52.19 -3.32 16.04
CA ALA A 12 -52.05 -3.71 14.65
C ALA A 12 -52.99 -2.85 13.77
N ARG A 13 -52.61 -2.68 12.49
CA ARG A 13 -53.52 -2.64 11.32
C ARG A 13 -54.10 -1.28 10.86
N ALA A 14 -53.34 -0.61 9.98
CA ALA A 14 -53.81 0.25 8.87
C ALA A 14 -52.55 0.61 8.05
N LEU A 15 -52.39 0.44 6.73
CA LEU A 15 -53.28 0.22 5.61
C LEU A 15 -52.51 -0.54 4.52
N ARG A 16 -53.07 -1.65 4.05
CA ARG A 16 -52.68 -2.37 2.83
C ARG A 16 -53.98 -2.63 2.07
N SER A 17 -54.43 -1.69 1.24
CA SER A 17 -55.43 -1.92 0.17
C SER A 17 -55.85 -0.61 -0.54
N ARG A 18 -55.32 -0.38 -1.75
CA ARG A 18 -56.06 0.20 -2.89
C ARG A 18 -55.48 -0.52 -4.13
N LEU A 19 -56.10 -1.63 -4.54
CA LEU A 19 -57.18 -1.75 -5.52
C LEU A 19 -56.75 -1.38 -6.95
N LEU A 20 -56.77 -2.43 -7.77
CA LEU A 20 -56.66 -2.53 -9.21
C LEU A 20 -57.83 -1.82 -9.92
N LEU A 21 -57.59 -1.33 -11.14
CA LEU A 21 -58.41 -1.54 -12.36
C LEU A 21 -57.73 -0.90 -13.60
N ASP A 22 -57.61 -1.72 -14.65
CA ASP A 22 -57.13 -1.56 -16.04
C ASP A 22 -57.89 -0.45 -16.85
N PRO A 23 -57.59 -0.09 -18.15
CA PRO A 23 -57.00 -0.92 -19.23
C PRO A 23 -56.14 -0.25 -20.36
N ILE A 24 -55.49 -1.13 -21.16
CA ILE A 24 -55.25 -1.13 -22.62
C ILE A 24 -54.79 0.18 -23.32
N HIS A 25 -53.58 0.16 -23.92
CA HIS A 25 -53.30 0.67 -25.28
C HIS A 25 -51.90 0.24 -25.79
N HIS A 26 -51.87 -0.55 -26.87
CA HIS A 26 -50.86 -0.50 -27.95
C HIS A 26 -51.61 -0.05 -29.23
N PRO A 27 -51.00 0.31 -30.38
CA PRO A 27 -49.58 0.43 -30.76
C PRO A 27 -49.27 1.81 -31.42
N VAL A 28 -48.06 2.02 -31.99
CA VAL A 28 -47.82 2.58 -33.34
C VAL A 28 -46.30 2.79 -33.58
N THR A 29 -45.79 1.90 -34.43
CA THR A 29 -44.90 2.11 -35.59
C THR A 29 -44.33 3.51 -35.85
N SER A 30 -43.00 3.61 -35.96
CA SER A 30 -42.36 4.47 -36.95
C SER A 30 -41.02 3.88 -37.39
N LEU A 31 -40.98 3.49 -38.66
CA LEU A 31 -39.84 3.01 -39.43
C LEU A 31 -39.18 4.20 -40.15
N ALA A 32 -37.87 4.34 -39.96
CA ALA A 32 -36.84 4.85 -40.89
C ALA A 32 -36.97 6.32 -41.43
N PRO A 33 -35.86 6.94 -41.91
CA PRO A 33 -35.23 6.47 -43.13
C PRO A 33 -33.71 6.27 -43.04
N ILE A 34 -33.29 5.24 -43.78
CA ILE A 34 -31.96 5.07 -44.33
C ILE A 34 -31.66 6.29 -45.22
N SER A 35 -30.56 6.99 -44.95
CA SER A 35 -29.94 7.90 -45.91
C SER A 35 -28.56 7.36 -46.29
N SER A 36 -28.34 7.44 -47.59
CA SER A 36 -27.32 6.86 -48.44
C SER A 36 -25.88 7.26 -48.12
N ALA A 37 -24.98 6.35 -48.53
CA ALA A 37 -23.54 6.44 -48.48
C ALA A 37 -22.94 7.74 -49.07
N ARG A 38 -21.90 8.23 -48.40
CA ARG A 38 -20.78 8.96 -49.05
C ARG A 38 -19.46 8.49 -48.46
N THR A 39 -18.66 7.88 -49.33
CA THR A 39 -17.24 7.62 -49.15
C THR A 39 -16.47 8.93 -48.99
N SER A 40 -15.79 9.09 -47.85
CA SER A 40 -14.62 9.97 -47.73
C SER A 40 -13.66 9.41 -46.69
N SER A 41 -12.48 9.07 -47.16
CA SER A 41 -11.29 8.67 -46.41
C SER A 41 -10.81 9.76 -45.44
N SER A 42 -10.67 9.44 -44.15
CA SER A 42 -9.74 10.14 -43.25
C SER A 42 -9.43 9.27 -42.02
N SER A 43 -8.22 8.73 -41.99
CA SER A 43 -7.63 7.89 -40.96
C SER A 43 -7.13 8.71 -39.76
N THR A 44 -8.04 9.13 -38.87
CA THR A 44 -7.64 9.86 -37.64
C THR A 44 -8.57 9.71 -36.42
N SER A 45 -9.54 8.79 -36.44
CA SER A 45 -10.59 8.71 -35.40
C SER A 45 -10.48 7.55 -34.39
N SER A 46 -9.49 6.67 -34.49
CA SER A 46 -9.40 5.47 -33.63
C SER A 46 -8.94 5.74 -32.20
N THR A 47 -8.13 6.78 -31.97
CA THR A 47 -7.60 7.15 -30.64
C THR A 47 -8.61 7.96 -29.82
N ALA A 48 -9.39 8.84 -30.47
CA ALA A 48 -10.40 9.64 -29.78
C ALA A 48 -11.58 8.78 -29.29
N ALA A 49 -12.06 7.83 -30.11
CA ALA A 49 -13.13 6.91 -29.75
C ALA A 49 -12.69 5.90 -28.66
N ALA A 50 -11.42 5.48 -28.65
CA ALA A 50 -10.88 4.64 -27.58
C ALA A 50 -10.83 5.39 -26.23
N ASN A 51 -10.51 6.68 -26.24
CA ASN A 51 -10.50 7.51 -25.03
C ASN A 51 -11.92 7.70 -24.46
N THR A 52 -12.95 7.86 -25.32
CA THR A 52 -14.34 8.02 -24.86
C THR A 52 -14.91 6.72 -24.28
N ILE A 53 -14.59 5.56 -24.88
CA ILE A 53 -15.03 4.25 -24.37
C ILE A 53 -14.35 3.90 -23.04
N VAL A 54 -13.09 4.33 -22.83
CA VAL A 54 -12.36 4.14 -21.57
C VAL A 54 -12.87 5.09 -20.48
N GLU A 55 -13.21 6.34 -20.81
CA GLU A 55 -13.88 7.26 -19.87
C GLU A 55 -15.25 6.70 -19.45
N GLU A 56 -16.03 6.19 -20.40
CA GLU A 56 -17.34 5.61 -20.13
C GLU A 56 -17.22 4.30 -19.33
N ALA A 57 -16.17 3.50 -19.53
CA ALA A 57 -15.87 2.31 -18.74
C ALA A 57 -15.32 2.63 -17.34
N ALA A 58 -14.52 3.69 -17.18
CA ALA A 58 -14.01 4.16 -15.89
C ALA A 58 -15.12 4.80 -15.05
N VAL A 59 -16.00 5.59 -15.69
CA VAL A 59 -17.23 6.11 -15.10
C VAL A 59 -18.18 4.95 -14.80
N ALA A 60 -18.34 3.94 -15.67
CA ALA A 60 -19.14 2.75 -15.37
C ALA A 60 -18.57 1.91 -14.23
N ALA A 61 -17.24 1.83 -14.07
CA ALA A 61 -16.60 1.17 -12.93
C ALA A 61 -16.84 1.96 -11.63
N ALA A 62 -16.69 3.28 -11.66
CA ALA A 62 -16.98 4.18 -10.54
C ALA A 62 -18.48 4.20 -10.18
N VAL A 63 -19.36 4.11 -11.18
CA VAL A 63 -20.81 4.03 -11.04
C VAL A 63 -21.23 2.62 -10.60
N SER A 64 -20.54 1.53 -10.96
CA SER A 64 -20.81 0.19 -10.42
C SER A 64 -20.48 0.08 -8.92
N VAL A 65 -19.44 0.81 -8.48
CA VAL A 65 -19.12 0.99 -7.05
C VAL A 65 -20.22 1.79 -6.34
N SER A 66 -20.92 2.69 -7.06
CA SER A 66 -22.03 3.49 -6.54
C SER A 66 -23.38 2.73 -6.55
N GLN A 67 -23.63 1.90 -7.57
CA GLN A 67 -24.91 1.20 -7.81
C GLN A 67 -25.07 -0.12 -7.03
N HIS A 68 -24.07 -0.55 -6.26
CA HIS A 68 -24.16 -1.66 -5.31
C HIS A 68 -24.01 -1.20 -3.85
N THR A 69 -24.61 -0.06 -3.51
CA THR A 69 -24.69 0.44 -2.13
C THR A 69 -25.83 -0.21 -1.34
N GLY A 70 -25.70 -1.53 -1.11
CA GLY A 70 -26.36 -2.21 -0.01
C GLY A 70 -25.44 -2.23 1.21
N SER A 71 -25.52 -1.22 2.08
CA SER A 71 -24.78 -1.13 3.36
C SER A 71 -23.25 -0.96 3.27
N ILE A 72 -22.72 -0.02 4.08
CA ILE A 72 -21.28 0.21 4.32
C ILE A 72 -20.54 -1.11 4.67
N SER A 73 -21.24 -2.10 5.21
CA SER A 73 -20.72 -3.44 5.50
C SER A 73 -20.29 -4.24 4.27
N ASP A 74 -20.93 -4.04 3.12
CA ASP A 74 -20.66 -4.83 1.90
C ASP A 74 -19.52 -4.23 1.08
N ALA A 75 -19.38 -2.90 1.12
CA ALA A 75 -18.17 -2.20 0.67
C ALA A 75 -16.93 -2.66 1.47
N LEU A 76 -17.06 -2.79 2.80
CA LEU A 76 -15.99 -3.31 3.67
C LEU A 76 -15.62 -4.79 3.40
N ARG A 77 -16.54 -5.61 2.84
CA ARG A 77 -16.25 -7.01 2.47
C ARG A 77 -15.37 -7.12 1.22
N HIS A 78 -15.51 -6.21 0.27
CA HIS A 78 -14.74 -6.20 -0.98
C HIS A 78 -13.46 -5.36 -0.88
N TYR A 79 -13.33 -4.59 0.21
CA TYR A 79 -12.23 -3.65 0.46
C TYR A 79 -10.83 -4.27 0.40
N GLY A 80 -10.66 -5.52 0.85
CA GLY A 80 -9.34 -6.15 0.90
C GLY A 80 -8.68 -6.32 -0.48
N ASN A 81 -9.42 -6.89 -1.44
CA ASN A 81 -8.92 -7.06 -2.81
C ASN A 81 -8.84 -5.72 -3.55
N ALA A 82 -9.81 -4.83 -3.32
CA ALA A 82 -9.80 -3.49 -3.92
C ALA A 82 -8.56 -2.68 -3.48
N LEU A 83 -8.19 -2.76 -2.19
CA LEU A 83 -7.01 -2.09 -1.68
C LEU A 83 -5.72 -2.67 -2.27
N VAL A 84 -5.62 -4.00 -2.40
CA VAL A 84 -4.46 -4.67 -3.03
C VAL A 84 -4.29 -4.24 -4.49
N VAL A 85 -5.39 -4.15 -5.23
CA VAL A 85 -5.37 -3.68 -6.62
C VAL A 85 -5.04 -2.19 -6.69
N ALA A 86 -5.60 -1.37 -5.79
CA ALA A 86 -5.33 0.06 -5.74
C ALA A 86 -3.86 0.36 -5.41
N THR A 87 -3.24 -0.38 -4.48
CA THR A 87 -1.82 -0.19 -4.14
C THR A 87 -0.90 -0.69 -5.24
N SER A 88 -1.26 -1.78 -5.93
CA SER A 88 -0.57 -2.21 -7.15
C SER A 88 -0.69 -1.19 -8.28
N GLY A 89 -1.87 -0.61 -8.50
CA GLY A 89 -2.06 0.44 -9.49
C GLY A 89 -1.28 1.70 -9.14
N ALA A 90 -1.28 2.12 -7.87
CA ALA A 90 -0.46 3.23 -7.40
C ALA A 90 1.04 2.97 -7.61
N GLY A 91 1.51 1.74 -7.34
CA GLY A 91 2.87 1.32 -7.64
C GLY A 91 3.21 1.41 -9.13
N TYR A 92 2.30 0.97 -10.01
CA TYR A 92 2.45 1.08 -11.46
C TYR A 92 2.55 2.53 -11.91
N VAL A 93 1.65 3.38 -11.43
CA VAL A 93 1.71 4.82 -11.71
C VAL A 93 3.05 5.37 -11.25
N LEU A 94 3.47 5.15 -10.00
CA LEU A 94 4.75 5.66 -9.48
C LEU A 94 5.97 5.19 -10.30
N GLY A 95 5.97 3.94 -10.76
CA GLY A 95 7.03 3.38 -11.60
C GLY A 95 7.01 3.82 -13.07
N SER A 96 5.91 4.44 -13.53
CA SER A 96 5.79 4.90 -14.92
C SER A 96 6.65 6.14 -15.20
N GLY A 97 6.80 6.48 -16.48
CA GLY A 97 7.37 7.77 -16.91
C GLY A 97 6.34 8.91 -16.88
N ASN A 98 6.58 9.94 -17.70
CA ASN A 98 5.66 11.08 -17.88
C ASN A 98 4.28 10.63 -18.38
N ILE A 99 4.26 9.63 -19.26
CA ILE A 99 3.04 9.05 -19.82
C ILE A 99 2.79 7.71 -19.13
N VAL A 100 1.59 7.54 -18.59
CA VAL A 100 1.16 6.27 -18.00
C VAL A 100 0.49 5.45 -19.10
N ASP A 101 1.00 4.24 -19.35
CA ASP A 101 0.33 3.28 -20.22
C ASP A 101 -0.93 2.75 -19.51
N ILE A 102 -2.08 3.29 -19.90
CA ILE A 102 -3.38 2.94 -19.32
C ILE A 102 -3.72 1.47 -19.60
N ALA A 103 -3.35 0.94 -20.77
CA ALA A 103 -3.62 -0.45 -21.10
C ALA A 103 -2.77 -1.38 -20.22
N GLY A 104 -1.49 -1.07 -20.04
CA GLY A 104 -0.58 -1.77 -19.13
C GLY A 104 -1.04 -1.68 -17.67
N LEU A 105 -1.50 -0.51 -17.22
CA LEU A 105 -2.08 -0.31 -15.88
C LEU A 105 -3.32 -1.20 -15.67
N CYS A 106 -4.27 -1.19 -16.63
CA CYS A 106 -5.47 -2.01 -16.56
C CYS A 106 -5.13 -3.51 -16.55
N CYS A 107 -4.20 -3.96 -17.40
CA CYS A 107 -3.75 -5.35 -17.42
C CYS A 107 -3.08 -5.75 -16.10
N THR A 108 -2.26 -4.86 -15.52
CA THR A 108 -1.60 -5.07 -14.23
C THR A 108 -2.63 -5.19 -13.11
N CYS A 109 -3.58 -4.26 -13.03
CA CYS A 109 -4.66 -4.30 -12.05
C CYS A 109 -5.52 -5.57 -12.19
N ALA A 110 -5.86 -5.98 -13.41
CA ALA A 110 -6.62 -7.20 -13.67
C ALA A 110 -5.86 -8.45 -13.24
N GLY A 111 -4.58 -8.57 -13.64
CA GLY A 111 -3.71 -9.69 -13.25
C GLY A 111 -3.52 -9.76 -11.73
N THR A 112 -3.22 -8.64 -11.07
CA THR A 112 -3.13 -8.55 -9.61
C THR A 112 -4.44 -8.93 -8.93
N MET A 113 -5.58 -8.48 -9.45
CA MET A 113 -6.90 -8.81 -8.91
C MET A 113 -7.16 -10.32 -8.95
N MET A 114 -6.84 -10.97 -10.07
CA MET A 114 -6.99 -12.42 -10.25
C MET A 114 -6.11 -13.18 -9.25
N VAL A 115 -4.83 -12.82 -9.15
CA VAL A 115 -3.89 -13.46 -8.20
C VAL A 115 -4.31 -13.22 -6.75
N ALA A 116 -4.75 -12.01 -6.39
CA ALA A 116 -5.26 -11.70 -5.06
C ALA A 116 -6.53 -12.48 -4.73
N ALA A 117 -7.44 -12.63 -5.70
CA ALA A 117 -8.66 -13.41 -5.54
C ALA A 117 -8.36 -14.90 -5.35
N SER A 118 -7.39 -15.44 -6.10
CA SER A 118 -6.85 -16.79 -5.89
C SER A 118 -6.30 -16.97 -4.47
N ALA A 119 -5.43 -16.06 -4.01
CA ALA A 119 -4.82 -16.09 -2.68
C ALA A 119 -5.88 -16.06 -1.56
N ASN A 120 -6.88 -15.18 -1.68
CA ASN A 120 -7.97 -15.07 -0.72
C ASN A 120 -8.87 -16.33 -0.69
N THR A 121 -9.11 -16.96 -1.84
CA THR A 121 -9.88 -18.21 -1.89
C THR A 121 -9.09 -19.38 -1.29
N LEU A 122 -7.80 -19.54 -1.61
CA LEU A 122 -6.94 -20.55 -0.98
C LEU A 122 -6.86 -20.34 0.54
N ASN A 123 -6.75 -19.09 1.00
CA ASN A 123 -6.79 -18.78 2.42
C ASN A 123 -8.10 -19.26 3.08
N GLN A 124 -9.25 -19.04 2.44
CA GLN A 124 -10.53 -19.56 2.95
C GLN A 124 -10.61 -21.10 2.92
N VAL A 125 -9.97 -21.76 1.94
CA VAL A 125 -9.88 -23.23 1.86
C VAL A 125 -9.05 -23.79 3.02
N PHE A 126 -7.95 -23.13 3.40
CA PHE A 126 -7.13 -23.56 4.55
C PHE A 126 -7.78 -23.24 5.90
N GLU A 127 -8.59 -22.19 5.98
CA GLU A 127 -9.16 -21.69 7.23
C GLU A 127 -10.58 -22.20 7.53
N ILE A 128 -11.12 -23.18 6.77
CA ILE A 128 -12.53 -23.64 6.91
C ILE A 128 -12.92 -23.92 8.37
N LYS A 129 -12.11 -24.72 9.09
CA LYS A 129 -12.38 -25.11 10.48
C LYS A 129 -12.26 -23.94 11.46
N ASN A 130 -11.34 -23.01 11.19
CA ASN A 130 -11.07 -21.83 12.02
C ASN A 130 -12.18 -20.80 11.83
N ASP A 131 -12.53 -20.54 10.56
CA ASP A 131 -13.58 -19.60 10.18
C ASP A 131 -14.95 -20.01 10.72
N ALA A 132 -15.23 -21.31 10.81
CA ALA A 132 -16.47 -21.85 11.40
C ALA A 132 -16.66 -21.48 12.88
N LYS A 133 -15.57 -21.18 13.61
CA LYS A 133 -15.58 -20.86 15.05
C LYS A 133 -15.70 -19.36 15.36
N MET A 134 -15.55 -18.51 14.34
CA MET A 134 -15.51 -17.06 14.50
C MET A 134 -16.83 -16.43 14.03
N LYS A 135 -17.39 -15.52 14.83
CA LYS A 135 -18.70 -14.91 14.57
C LYS A 135 -18.74 -14.18 13.22
N ARG A 136 -17.61 -13.57 12.84
CA ARG A 136 -17.47 -12.78 11.61
C ARG A 136 -17.42 -13.63 10.34
N THR A 137 -16.87 -14.84 10.42
CA THR A 137 -16.48 -15.65 9.25
C THR A 137 -17.26 -16.95 9.13
N MET A 138 -17.99 -17.38 10.15
CA MET A 138 -18.77 -18.63 10.14
C MET A 138 -19.81 -18.70 9.01
N ARG A 139 -20.22 -17.55 8.47
CA ARG A 139 -21.17 -17.46 7.34
C ARG A 139 -20.50 -17.43 5.97
N ARG A 140 -19.17 -17.54 5.87
CA ARG A 140 -18.46 -17.57 4.58
C ARG A 140 -18.88 -18.79 3.74
N PRO A 141 -18.77 -18.75 2.40
CA PRO A 141 -19.26 -19.82 1.53
C PRO A 141 -18.73 -21.22 1.88
N LEU A 142 -17.45 -21.33 2.23
CA LEU A 142 -16.81 -22.62 2.54
C LEU A 142 -17.20 -23.19 3.92
N PRO A 143 -17.09 -22.45 5.05
CA PRO A 143 -17.58 -22.93 6.35
C PRO A 143 -19.07 -23.28 6.39
N SER A 144 -19.89 -22.58 5.58
CA SER A 144 -21.34 -22.84 5.49
C SER A 144 -21.71 -23.96 4.50
N GLY A 145 -20.74 -24.60 3.84
CA GLY A 145 -20.98 -25.70 2.90
C GLY A 145 -21.64 -25.28 1.58
N ARG A 146 -21.73 -23.99 1.26
CA ARG A 146 -22.34 -23.47 0.02
C ARG A 146 -21.49 -23.74 -1.22
N ILE A 147 -20.19 -23.93 -1.05
CA ILE A 147 -19.24 -24.29 -2.11
C ILE A 147 -18.35 -25.42 -1.57
N SER A 148 -18.07 -26.45 -2.37
CA SER A 148 -17.18 -27.52 -1.92
C SER A 148 -15.71 -27.08 -1.92
N PRO A 149 -14.87 -27.59 -1.01
CA PRO A 149 -13.44 -27.22 -0.95
C PRO A 149 -12.70 -27.51 -2.25
N ALA A 150 -13.03 -28.61 -2.94
CA ALA A 150 -12.43 -28.99 -4.21
C ALA A 150 -12.74 -27.96 -5.32
N HIS A 151 -14.00 -27.52 -5.44
CA HIS A 151 -14.38 -26.49 -6.42
C HIS A 151 -13.67 -25.16 -6.15
N ALA A 152 -13.60 -24.75 -4.88
CA ALA A 152 -12.91 -23.52 -4.51
C ALA A 152 -11.41 -23.59 -4.80
N ALA A 153 -10.76 -24.73 -4.53
CA ALA A 153 -9.34 -24.93 -4.85
C ALA A 153 -9.07 -24.92 -6.36
N MET A 154 -9.86 -25.64 -7.16
CA MET A 154 -9.74 -25.64 -8.62
C MET A 154 -9.93 -24.24 -9.22
N TRP A 155 -10.95 -23.51 -8.75
CA TRP A 155 -11.17 -22.12 -9.15
C TRP A 155 -9.96 -21.25 -8.79
N ALA A 156 -9.45 -21.36 -7.56
CA ALA A 156 -8.34 -20.54 -7.11
C ALA A 156 -7.06 -20.82 -7.90
N THR A 157 -6.73 -22.09 -8.14
CA THR A 157 -5.56 -22.46 -8.96
C THR A 157 -5.72 -21.94 -10.38
N SER A 158 -6.89 -22.11 -11.00
CA SER A 158 -7.15 -21.67 -12.38
C SER A 158 -7.03 -20.15 -12.53
N VAL A 159 -7.65 -19.39 -11.62
CA VAL A 159 -7.60 -17.92 -11.63
C VAL A 159 -6.20 -17.40 -11.28
N GLY A 160 -5.49 -18.08 -10.37
CA GLY A 160 -4.11 -17.74 -10.02
C GLY A 160 -3.17 -17.90 -11.22
N VAL A 161 -3.21 -19.06 -11.89
CA VAL A 161 -2.42 -19.32 -13.11
C VAL A 161 -2.76 -18.33 -14.21
N ALA A 162 -4.05 -18.08 -14.47
CA ALA A 162 -4.47 -17.14 -15.50
C ALA A 162 -4.04 -15.69 -15.18
N GLY A 163 -4.12 -15.25 -13.91
CA GLY A 163 -3.69 -13.93 -13.49
C GLY A 163 -2.17 -13.75 -13.60
N THR A 164 -1.39 -14.74 -13.16
CA THR A 164 0.08 -14.74 -13.33
C THR A 164 0.48 -14.76 -14.80
N ALA A 165 -0.18 -15.57 -15.63
CA ALA A 165 0.07 -15.62 -17.08
C ALA A 165 -0.26 -14.29 -17.76
N LEU A 166 -1.35 -13.62 -17.35
CA LEU A 166 -1.70 -12.29 -17.85
C LEU A 166 -0.60 -11.28 -17.52
N LEU A 167 -0.08 -11.28 -16.29
CA LEU A 167 1.03 -10.41 -15.90
C LEU A 167 2.32 -10.74 -16.67
N ALA A 168 2.61 -12.03 -16.89
CA ALA A 168 3.79 -12.44 -17.64
C ALA A 168 3.75 -11.98 -19.09
N TRP A 169 2.57 -12.01 -19.72
CA TRP A 169 2.39 -11.61 -21.11
C TRP A 169 2.25 -10.10 -21.30
N LYS A 170 1.48 -9.42 -20.46
CA LYS A 170 1.12 -8.00 -20.65
C LYS A 170 1.98 -7.02 -19.85
N ALA A 171 2.59 -7.46 -18.75
CA ALA A 171 3.52 -6.64 -17.97
C ALA A 171 4.95 -7.09 -18.21
N ASN A 172 5.43 -8.10 -17.47
CA ASN A 172 6.76 -8.70 -17.63
C ASN A 172 6.95 -9.88 -16.66
N GLY A 173 8.06 -10.60 -16.82
CA GLY A 173 8.42 -11.75 -15.98
C GLY A 173 8.70 -11.39 -14.52
N LEU A 174 9.21 -10.19 -14.22
CA LEU A 174 9.47 -9.74 -12.86
C LEU A 174 8.16 -9.53 -12.09
N ALA A 175 7.20 -8.82 -12.67
CA ALA A 175 5.87 -8.63 -12.10
C ALA A 175 5.13 -9.96 -11.91
N ALA A 176 5.19 -10.87 -12.89
CA ALA A 176 4.60 -12.20 -12.78
C ALA A 176 5.26 -13.04 -11.67
N GLY A 177 6.58 -13.00 -11.56
CA GLY A 177 7.34 -13.68 -10.50
C GLY A 177 6.99 -13.15 -9.11
N LEU A 178 6.86 -11.83 -8.94
CA LEU A 178 6.38 -11.23 -7.70
C LEU A 178 4.96 -11.67 -7.36
N ALA A 179 4.05 -11.71 -8.36
CA ALA A 179 2.67 -12.15 -8.16
C ALA A 179 2.59 -13.62 -7.71
N ALA A 180 3.29 -14.51 -8.41
CA ALA A 180 3.32 -15.94 -8.11
C ALA A 180 3.96 -16.21 -6.74
N SER A 181 5.08 -15.53 -6.45
CA SER A 181 5.75 -15.64 -5.15
C SER A 181 4.86 -15.13 -4.03
N ASN A 182 4.13 -14.03 -4.23
CA ASN A 182 3.22 -13.49 -3.23
C ASN A 182 2.00 -14.40 -2.99
N LEU A 183 1.47 -15.04 -4.05
CA LEU A 183 0.43 -16.06 -3.93
C LEU A 183 0.88 -17.21 -3.03
N VAL A 184 2.09 -17.73 -3.28
CA VAL A 184 2.67 -18.81 -2.49
C VAL A 184 2.92 -18.37 -1.05
N LEU A 185 3.54 -17.20 -0.86
CA LEU A 185 3.82 -16.62 0.44
C LEU A 185 2.53 -16.40 1.24
N TYR A 186 1.47 -15.90 0.61
CA TYR A 186 0.18 -15.69 1.29
C TYR A 186 -0.46 -17.01 1.71
N ALA A 187 -0.70 -17.89 0.74
CA ALA A 187 -1.53 -19.07 0.95
C ALA A 187 -0.81 -20.16 1.75
N PHE A 188 0.48 -20.42 1.48
CA PHE A 188 1.18 -21.58 2.02
C PHE A 188 2.14 -21.24 3.14
N VAL A 189 2.54 -19.98 3.31
CA VAL A 189 3.42 -19.56 4.41
C VAL A 189 2.63 -18.76 5.44
N TYR A 190 2.04 -17.63 5.04
CA TYR A 190 1.35 -16.73 5.95
C TYR A 190 0.09 -17.35 6.57
N THR A 191 -0.82 -17.93 5.78
CA THR A 191 -2.07 -18.52 6.29
C THR A 191 -1.85 -19.56 7.40
N PRO A 192 -1.02 -20.61 7.22
CA PRO A 192 -0.76 -21.55 8.32
C PRO A 192 -0.02 -20.89 9.49
N LEU A 193 0.89 -19.94 9.22
CA LEU A 193 1.65 -19.26 10.27
C LEU A 193 0.76 -18.51 11.28
N LYS A 194 -0.44 -18.04 10.87
CA LYS A 194 -1.40 -17.41 11.79
C LYS A 194 -1.80 -18.30 12.97
N GLN A 195 -1.73 -19.63 12.81
CA GLN A 195 -2.06 -20.61 13.85
C GLN A 195 -0.82 -21.07 14.63
N ILE A 196 0.38 -20.83 14.11
CA ILE A 196 1.63 -21.39 14.63
C ILE A 196 2.37 -20.38 15.50
N HIS A 197 2.56 -19.14 15.01
CA HIS A 197 3.47 -18.18 15.64
C HIS A 197 2.98 -16.72 15.51
N PRO A 198 3.20 -15.85 16.54
CA PRO A 198 2.83 -14.43 16.49
C PRO A 198 3.54 -13.62 15.40
N VAL A 199 4.64 -14.14 14.84
CA VAL A 199 5.35 -13.53 13.69
C VAL A 199 4.47 -13.43 12.43
N ASN A 200 3.33 -14.12 12.39
CA ASN A 200 2.37 -14.00 11.30
C ASN A 200 2.03 -12.56 10.92
N THR A 201 1.93 -11.61 11.88
CA THR A 201 1.61 -10.21 11.57
C THR A 201 2.70 -9.55 10.70
N TRP A 202 3.96 -9.87 10.94
CA TRP A 202 5.09 -9.33 10.18
C TRP A 202 5.21 -9.99 8.80
N VAL A 203 5.03 -11.31 8.72
CA VAL A 203 5.02 -12.01 7.43
C VAL A 203 3.83 -11.55 6.58
N GLY A 204 2.67 -11.35 7.20
CA GLY A 204 1.50 -10.76 6.54
C GLY A 204 1.77 -9.34 6.03
N ALA A 205 2.56 -8.55 6.76
CA ALA A 205 2.97 -7.22 6.30
C ALA A 205 3.89 -7.27 5.08
N ILE A 206 4.76 -8.28 4.96
CA ILE A 206 5.55 -8.53 3.75
C ILE A 206 4.62 -8.81 2.57
N VAL A 207 3.64 -9.70 2.74
CA VAL A 207 2.64 -9.99 1.71
C VAL A 207 1.90 -8.72 1.26
N GLY A 208 1.51 -7.88 2.20
CA GLY A 208 0.83 -6.61 1.92
C GLY A 208 1.69 -5.56 1.22
N ALA A 209 3.02 -5.66 1.32
CA ALA A 209 3.98 -4.76 0.71
C ALA A 209 4.40 -5.15 -0.71
N ILE A 210 4.16 -6.41 -1.13
CA ILE A 210 4.53 -6.87 -2.48
C ILE A 210 3.65 -6.27 -3.60
N PRO A 211 2.32 -6.10 -3.47
CA PRO A 211 1.48 -5.54 -4.54
C PRO A 211 1.95 -4.18 -5.12
N PRO A 212 2.29 -3.15 -4.33
CA PRO A 212 2.84 -1.91 -4.90
C PRO A 212 4.18 -2.13 -5.60
N LEU A 213 5.01 -3.06 -5.11
CA LEU A 213 6.28 -3.40 -5.73
C LEU A 213 6.08 -4.09 -7.08
N LEU A 214 5.13 -5.02 -7.15
CA LEU A 214 4.67 -5.66 -8.38
C LEU A 214 4.18 -4.62 -9.38
N GLY A 215 3.38 -3.65 -8.92
CA GLY A 215 2.93 -2.53 -9.74
C GLY A 215 4.10 -1.75 -10.35
N TRP A 216 5.05 -1.33 -9.52
CA TRP A 216 6.24 -0.61 -9.97
C TRP A 216 7.04 -1.43 -10.99
N ALA A 217 7.27 -2.72 -10.71
CA ALA A 217 7.96 -3.64 -11.61
C ALA A 217 7.23 -3.81 -12.95
N ALA A 218 5.90 -3.83 -12.94
CA ALA A 218 5.09 -3.94 -14.14
C ALA A 218 5.24 -2.74 -15.07
N ALA A 219 5.46 -1.53 -14.53
CA ALA A 219 5.67 -0.31 -15.31
C ALA A 219 7.14 -0.10 -15.74
N SER A 220 8.09 -0.35 -14.85
CA SER A 220 9.50 0.01 -15.05
C SER A 220 10.41 -1.16 -15.43
N THR A 221 9.93 -2.40 -15.33
CA THR A 221 10.72 -3.65 -15.52
C THR A 221 11.89 -3.85 -14.56
N GLU A 222 12.08 -2.97 -13.57
CA GLU A 222 13.15 -3.02 -12.59
C GLU A 222 12.65 -2.68 -11.17
N LEU A 223 13.48 -2.98 -10.16
CA LEU A 223 13.24 -2.58 -8.77
C LEU A 223 14.30 -1.58 -8.32
N SER A 224 13.98 -0.30 -8.45
CA SER A 224 14.84 0.78 -7.95
C SER A 224 14.62 1.04 -6.46
N LEU A 225 15.51 1.84 -5.84
CA LEU A 225 15.34 2.26 -4.45
C LEU A 225 14.03 3.04 -4.24
N ASN A 226 13.62 3.84 -5.25
CA ASN A 226 12.36 4.58 -5.24
C ASN A 226 11.14 3.65 -5.15
N ALA A 227 11.24 2.46 -5.75
CA ALA A 227 10.18 1.44 -5.71
C ALA A 227 9.86 0.97 -4.29
N MET A 228 10.75 1.18 -3.32
CA MET A 228 10.58 0.71 -1.94
C MET A 228 9.73 1.63 -1.06
N ILE A 229 9.49 2.89 -1.45
CA ILE A 229 8.80 3.87 -0.60
C ILE A 229 7.37 3.43 -0.26
N LEU A 230 6.56 3.09 -1.28
CA LEU A 230 5.18 2.67 -1.08
C LEU A 230 5.07 1.28 -0.41
N PRO A 231 5.87 0.26 -0.80
CA PRO A 231 5.98 -1.00 -0.05
C PRO A 231 6.35 -0.80 1.43
N ALA A 232 7.33 0.04 1.73
CA ALA A 232 7.75 0.32 3.10
C ALA A 232 6.63 1.01 3.90
N ALA A 233 5.94 1.98 3.29
CA ALA A 233 4.77 2.63 3.89
C ALA A 233 3.70 1.59 4.24
N LEU A 234 3.35 0.69 3.31
CA LEU A 234 2.37 -0.38 3.53
C LEU A 234 2.82 -1.37 4.60
N TYR A 235 4.07 -1.81 4.57
CA TYR A 235 4.63 -2.74 5.54
C TYR A 235 4.50 -2.18 6.97
N TYR A 236 5.03 -0.97 7.19
CA TYR A 236 5.02 -0.36 8.52
C TYR A 236 3.63 0.09 8.95
N TRP A 237 2.78 0.55 8.04
CA TRP A 237 1.41 0.98 8.33
C TRP A 237 0.49 -0.16 8.76
N GLN A 238 0.65 -1.35 8.19
CA GLN A 238 -0.19 -2.49 8.50
C GLN A 238 -0.01 -2.96 9.95
N ILE A 239 1.18 -2.85 10.50
CA ILE A 239 1.46 -3.30 11.88
C ILE A 239 0.60 -2.55 12.92
N PRO A 240 0.61 -1.21 13.04
CA PRO A 240 -0.24 -0.51 13.99
C PRO A 240 -1.74 -0.77 13.77
N HIS A 241 -2.17 -0.86 12.50
CA HIS A 241 -3.54 -1.20 12.12
C HIS A 241 -3.94 -2.58 12.67
N PHE A 242 -3.14 -3.61 12.39
CA PHE A 242 -3.41 -4.98 12.84
C PHE A 242 -3.25 -5.15 14.34
N MET A 243 -2.30 -4.46 14.99
CA MET A 243 -2.15 -4.50 16.44
C MET A 243 -3.39 -3.92 17.15
N ALA A 244 -3.95 -2.81 16.64
CA ALA A 244 -5.21 -2.27 17.13
C ALA A 244 -6.38 -3.23 16.92
N LEU A 245 -6.49 -3.84 15.73
CA LEU A 245 -7.55 -4.81 15.42
C LEU A 245 -7.42 -6.10 16.26
N ALA A 246 -6.21 -6.62 16.43
CA ALA A 246 -5.93 -7.81 17.22
C ALA A 246 -6.19 -7.58 18.72
N TYR A 247 -6.05 -6.35 19.20
CA TYR A 247 -6.47 -5.97 20.55
C TYR A 247 -8.01 -5.96 20.68
N LEU A 248 -8.72 -5.35 19.72
CA LEU A 248 -10.19 -5.24 19.73
C LEU A 248 -10.91 -6.58 19.54
N CYS A 249 -10.39 -7.43 18.66
CA CYS A 249 -10.99 -8.71 18.27
C CYS A 249 -10.31 -9.92 18.91
N ARG A 250 -9.58 -9.73 20.02
CA ARG A 250 -8.80 -10.78 20.70
C ARG A 250 -9.61 -12.07 20.95
N ASN A 251 -10.81 -11.93 21.50
CA ASN A 251 -11.66 -13.08 21.85
C ASN A 251 -12.11 -13.89 20.62
N ASP A 252 -12.36 -13.21 19.49
CA ASP A 252 -12.75 -13.87 18.24
C ASP A 252 -11.55 -14.63 17.65
N TYR A 253 -10.36 -14.02 17.66
CA TYR A 253 -9.13 -14.72 17.24
C TYR A 253 -8.82 -15.94 18.09
N LEU A 254 -9.07 -15.86 19.40
CA LEU A 254 -8.91 -17.00 20.31
C LEU A 254 -9.88 -18.14 20.00
N ALA A 255 -11.15 -17.82 19.76
CA ALA A 255 -12.15 -18.81 19.34
C ALA A 255 -11.76 -19.48 18.02
N GLY A 256 -11.19 -18.73 17.08
CA GLY A 256 -10.65 -19.23 15.81
C GLY A 256 -9.35 -20.03 15.91
N GLY A 257 -8.73 -20.14 17.09
CA GLY A 257 -7.47 -20.85 17.29
C GLY A 257 -6.22 -20.11 16.76
N TYR A 258 -6.31 -18.79 16.57
CA TYR A 258 -5.20 -17.99 16.07
C TYR A 258 -4.23 -17.56 17.19
N ARG A 259 -2.93 -17.58 16.89
CA ARG A 259 -1.86 -17.19 17.82
C ARG A 259 -1.36 -15.78 17.51
N MET A 260 -2.24 -14.80 17.72
CA MET A 260 -1.93 -13.38 17.50
C MET A 260 -0.99 -12.84 18.59
N PHE A 261 -0.16 -11.84 18.26
CA PHE A 261 0.73 -11.20 19.24
C PHE A 261 -0.01 -10.66 20.47
N SER A 262 -1.23 -10.13 20.27
CA SER A 262 -2.08 -9.61 21.34
C SER A 262 -2.58 -10.67 22.33
N PHE A 263 -2.46 -11.97 22.02
CA PHE A 263 -2.84 -13.07 22.91
C PHE A 263 -1.95 -13.15 24.14
N ALA A 264 -0.63 -13.02 23.95
CA ALA A 264 0.36 -13.07 25.02
C ALA A 264 0.50 -11.73 25.79
N ASP A 265 -0.38 -10.76 25.52
CA ASP A 265 -0.35 -9.43 26.13
C ASP A 265 -1.74 -9.01 26.63
N PRO A 266 -2.20 -9.54 27.77
CA PRO A 266 -3.52 -9.20 28.33
C PRO A 266 -3.72 -7.69 28.50
N THR A 267 -2.67 -6.97 28.89
CA THR A 267 -2.68 -5.52 29.15
C THR A 267 -2.79 -4.67 27.89
N GLY A 268 -2.35 -5.17 26.73
CA GLY A 268 -2.25 -4.42 25.48
C GLY A 268 -1.05 -3.46 25.41
N LYS A 269 -0.22 -3.38 26.46
CA LYS A 269 0.93 -2.47 26.49
C LYS A 269 1.96 -2.83 25.42
N ARG A 270 2.32 -4.12 25.29
CA ARG A 270 3.30 -4.56 24.28
C ARG A 270 2.76 -4.35 22.87
N THR A 271 1.47 -4.65 22.68
CA THR A 271 0.75 -4.44 21.42
C THR A 271 0.80 -2.97 21.01
N ALA A 272 0.51 -2.05 21.95
CA ALA A 272 0.56 -0.61 21.70
C ALA A 272 1.99 -0.10 21.43
N TRP A 273 3.00 -0.63 22.12
CA TRP A 273 4.41 -0.27 21.86
C TRP A 273 4.87 -0.69 20.47
N VAL A 274 4.45 -1.86 20.00
CA VAL A 274 4.73 -2.29 18.62
C VAL A 274 4.04 -1.38 17.61
N SER A 275 2.80 -0.95 17.87
CA SER A 275 2.13 0.08 17.04
C SER A 275 2.94 1.37 16.98
N LEU A 276 3.39 1.88 18.14
CA LEU A 276 4.10 3.16 18.22
C LEU A 276 5.43 3.09 17.47
N ARG A 277 6.22 2.03 17.69
CA ARG A 277 7.50 1.82 17.01
C ARG A 277 7.36 1.86 15.49
N ASN A 278 6.34 1.22 14.93
CA ASN A 278 6.13 1.22 13.48
C ASN A 278 5.65 2.57 12.95
N CYS A 279 4.86 3.32 13.72
CA CYS A 279 4.51 4.71 13.36
C CYS A 279 5.77 5.59 13.30
N LEU A 280 6.72 5.40 14.23
CA LEU A 280 8.01 6.11 14.21
C LEU A 280 8.84 5.77 12.98
N TYR A 281 8.85 4.50 12.54
CA TYR A 281 9.55 4.10 11.31
C TYR A 281 8.96 4.71 10.04
N MET A 282 7.69 5.14 10.07
CA MET A 282 7.04 5.77 8.93
C MET A 282 7.37 7.27 8.81
N LEU A 283 7.76 7.94 9.90
CA LEU A 283 8.07 9.37 9.90
C LEU A 283 9.06 9.79 8.81
N PRO A 284 10.20 9.10 8.60
CA PRO A 284 11.17 9.51 7.59
C PRO A 284 10.75 9.20 6.15
N LEU A 285 9.63 8.48 5.90
CA LEU A 285 9.28 8.04 4.55
C LEU A 285 8.97 9.20 3.60
N GLY A 286 8.31 10.26 4.08
CA GLY A 286 8.06 11.47 3.28
C GLY A 286 9.35 12.16 2.86
N LEU A 287 10.32 12.24 3.78
CA LEU A 287 11.64 12.80 3.52
C LEU A 287 12.41 11.94 2.51
N PHE A 288 12.41 10.62 2.66
CA PHE A 288 13.06 9.73 1.70
C PHE A 288 12.43 9.81 0.31
N ALA A 289 11.09 9.93 0.22
CA ALA A 289 10.41 10.12 -1.07
C ALA A 289 10.87 11.40 -1.78
N TYR A 290 11.03 12.50 -1.05
CA TYR A 290 11.56 13.75 -1.59
C TYR A 290 13.05 13.63 -1.95
N ASN A 291 13.90 13.18 -1.03
CA ASN A 291 15.35 13.11 -1.22
C ASN A 291 15.76 12.17 -2.36
N TRP A 292 14.98 11.12 -2.63
CA TRP A 292 15.22 10.21 -3.75
C TRP A 292 14.55 10.66 -5.07
N GLY A 293 13.99 11.87 -5.08
CA GLY A 293 13.40 12.49 -6.27
C GLY A 293 12.12 11.82 -6.76
N LEU A 294 11.38 11.13 -5.87
CA LEU A 294 10.09 10.52 -6.20
C LEU A 294 8.94 11.53 -6.09
N THR A 295 9.05 12.52 -5.19
CA THR A 295 8.01 13.50 -4.94
C THR A 295 8.54 14.92 -4.77
N SER A 296 7.68 15.92 -4.88
CA SER A 296 7.99 17.31 -4.51
C SER A 296 8.28 17.47 -3.02
N GLU A 297 8.92 18.60 -2.65
CA GLU A 297 9.25 18.95 -1.26
C GLU A 297 8.02 19.01 -0.34
N TRP A 298 6.90 19.59 -0.83
CA TRP A 298 5.65 19.73 -0.08
C TRP A 298 5.12 18.39 0.45
N PHE A 299 5.30 17.31 -0.30
CA PHE A 299 4.90 15.98 0.13
C PHE A 299 5.63 15.54 1.41
N SER A 300 6.90 15.90 1.58
CA SER A 300 7.65 15.56 2.81
C SER A 300 7.00 16.17 4.04
N PHE A 301 6.55 17.43 3.95
CA PHE A 301 5.85 18.12 5.03
C PHE A 301 4.48 17.50 5.32
N GLU A 302 3.66 17.28 4.28
CA GLU A 302 2.33 16.69 4.42
C GLU A 302 2.38 15.26 4.97
N ALA A 303 3.27 14.43 4.43
CA ALA A 303 3.49 13.06 4.90
C ALA A 303 3.97 13.02 6.35
N SER A 304 4.83 13.97 6.75
CA SER A 304 5.30 14.09 8.14
C SER A 304 4.16 14.47 9.07
N LEU A 305 3.32 15.44 8.70
CA LEU A 305 2.16 15.85 9.50
C LEU A 305 1.13 14.72 9.64
N LEU A 306 0.83 14.03 8.55
CA LEU A 306 -0.07 12.88 8.53
C LEU A 306 0.44 11.75 9.43
N THR A 307 1.73 11.44 9.35
CA THR A 307 2.37 10.38 10.14
C THR A 307 2.49 10.77 11.62
N LEU A 308 2.72 12.05 11.91
CA LEU A 308 2.72 12.58 13.27
C LEU A 308 1.33 12.44 13.91
N GLY A 309 0.26 12.76 13.19
CA GLY A 309 -1.12 12.55 13.66
C GLY A 309 -1.40 11.09 14.02
N LEU A 310 -0.96 10.15 13.17
CA LEU A 310 -1.05 8.72 13.45
C LEU A 310 -0.20 8.31 14.67
N THR A 311 1.01 8.86 14.79
CA THR A 311 1.94 8.62 15.92
C THR A 311 1.36 9.10 17.25
N ILE A 312 0.72 10.27 17.28
CA ILE A 312 0.00 10.78 18.46
C ILE A 312 -1.15 9.85 18.84
N GLY A 313 -1.88 9.33 17.85
CA GLY A 313 -2.89 8.29 18.05
C GLY A 313 -2.31 7.03 18.71
N SER A 314 -1.15 6.58 18.23
CA SER A 314 -0.47 5.40 18.79
C SER A 314 0.11 5.67 20.19
N LEU A 315 0.63 6.86 20.45
CA LEU A 315 1.10 7.25 21.78
C LEU A 315 -0.05 7.26 22.78
N SER A 316 -1.21 7.78 22.39
CA SER A 316 -2.43 7.73 23.21
C SER A 316 -2.81 6.28 23.55
N PHE A 317 -2.59 5.33 22.62
CA PHE A 317 -2.82 3.91 22.85
C PHE A 317 -1.80 3.29 23.82
N VAL A 318 -0.52 3.69 23.75
CA VAL A 318 0.52 3.27 24.70
C VAL A 318 0.25 3.78 26.11
N LEU A 319 -0.12 5.06 26.25
CA LEU A 319 -0.37 5.70 27.54
C LEU A 319 -1.58 5.11 28.27
N LYS A 320 -2.66 4.83 27.52
CA LYS A 320 -3.88 4.25 28.08
C LYS A 320 -4.44 3.15 27.16
N PRO A 321 -3.90 1.91 27.23
CA PRO A 321 -4.41 0.78 26.46
C PRO A 321 -5.88 0.53 26.81
N SER A 322 -6.78 0.77 25.86
CA SER A 322 -8.22 0.62 26.06
C SER A 322 -8.91 0.39 24.72
N PRO A 323 -10.13 -0.17 24.70
CA PRO A 323 -10.90 -0.30 23.46
C PRO A 323 -11.14 1.03 22.74
N LYS A 324 -11.22 2.15 23.48
CA LYS A 324 -11.39 3.49 22.90
C LYS A 324 -10.15 3.95 22.15
N THR A 325 -8.98 3.83 22.77
CA THR A 325 -7.70 4.23 22.14
C THR A 325 -7.30 3.30 21.01
N ALA A 326 -7.54 1.99 21.14
CA ALA A 326 -7.36 1.03 20.04
C ALA A 326 -8.28 1.34 18.84
N ARG A 327 -9.56 1.67 19.07
CA ARG A 327 -10.47 2.10 17.98
C ARG A 327 -9.99 3.38 17.29
N ARG A 328 -9.53 4.37 18.06
CA ARG A 328 -8.96 5.60 17.49
C ARG A 328 -7.75 5.28 16.61
N MET A 329 -6.87 4.39 17.06
CA MET A 329 -5.71 3.94 16.29
C MET A 329 -6.13 3.21 15.00
N PHE A 330 -7.10 2.30 15.09
CA PHE A 330 -7.65 1.58 13.95
C PHE A 330 -8.25 2.54 12.90
N TYR A 331 -9.14 3.45 13.28
CA TYR A 331 -9.73 4.40 12.33
C TYR A 331 -8.71 5.42 11.81
N GLY A 332 -7.78 5.88 12.65
CA GLY A 332 -6.68 6.75 12.21
C GLY A 332 -5.82 6.07 11.15
N SER A 333 -5.50 4.78 11.33
CA SER A 333 -4.78 4.02 10.30
C SER A 333 -5.60 3.86 9.01
N LEU A 334 -6.92 3.67 9.07
CA LEU A 334 -7.78 3.62 7.88
C LEU A 334 -7.71 4.90 7.05
N LEU A 335 -7.64 6.06 7.69
CA LEU A 335 -7.52 7.35 7.01
C LEU A 335 -6.10 7.59 6.47
N TYR A 336 -5.08 7.16 7.20
CA TYR A 336 -3.68 7.37 6.85
C TYR A 336 -3.33 6.84 5.45
N LEU A 337 -3.65 5.58 5.16
CA LEU A 337 -3.15 4.95 3.93
C LEU A 337 -3.69 5.59 2.65
N PRO A 338 -5.02 5.83 2.50
CA PRO A 338 -5.54 6.54 1.34
C PRO A 338 -4.97 7.96 1.21
N ALA A 339 -4.84 8.70 2.31
CA ALA A 339 -4.30 10.05 2.30
C ALA A 339 -2.82 10.07 1.88
N PHE A 340 -2.00 9.18 2.44
CA PHE A 340 -0.59 9.05 2.09
C PHE A 340 -0.42 8.66 0.62
N MET A 341 -1.18 7.67 0.15
CA MET A 341 -1.12 7.22 -1.24
C MET A 341 -1.59 8.30 -2.22
N ALA A 342 -2.66 9.02 -1.89
CA ALA A 342 -3.13 10.15 -2.70
C ALA A 342 -2.09 11.27 -2.78
N GLY A 343 -1.51 11.69 -1.65
CA GLY A 343 -0.44 12.67 -1.62
C GLY A 343 0.78 12.23 -2.43
N LEU A 344 1.18 10.96 -2.32
CA LEU A 344 2.31 10.40 -3.04
C LEU A 344 2.10 10.43 -4.56
N LEU A 345 0.86 10.19 -5.02
CA LEU A 345 0.48 10.24 -6.43
C LEU A 345 0.34 11.68 -6.95
N LEU A 346 -0.24 12.59 -6.17
CA LEU A 346 -0.44 14.00 -6.54
C LEU A 346 0.89 14.75 -6.66
N HIS A 347 1.85 14.45 -5.77
CA HIS A 347 3.16 15.08 -5.73
C HIS A 347 4.24 14.29 -6.49
N ARG A 348 3.86 13.25 -7.24
CA ARG A 348 4.77 12.38 -7.97
C ARG A 348 5.58 13.17 -9.00
N LEU A 349 6.91 12.99 -8.98
CA LEU A 349 7.83 13.45 -10.01
C LEU A 349 8.14 12.27 -10.96
N PRO A 350 7.86 12.39 -12.27
CA PRO A 350 8.15 11.34 -13.24
C PRO A 350 9.66 11.01 -13.32
N ASN A 351 9.99 9.74 -13.58
CA ASN A 351 11.38 9.24 -13.59
C ASN A 351 12.31 9.97 -14.59
N GLU A 352 11.80 10.64 -15.63
CA GLU A 352 12.62 11.39 -16.59
C GLU A 352 13.11 12.75 -16.07
N GLN A 353 12.40 13.40 -15.14
CA GLN A 353 12.89 14.62 -14.49
C GLN A 353 14.15 14.35 -13.63
N LYS A 354 14.36 13.09 -13.23
CA LYS A 354 15.50 12.69 -12.40
C LYS A 354 16.83 12.88 -13.13
N ALA A 355 16.88 12.62 -14.44
CA ALA A 355 18.06 12.84 -15.26
C ALA A 355 18.41 14.34 -15.38
N HIS A 356 17.41 15.19 -15.58
CA HIS A 356 17.60 16.65 -15.68
C HIS A 356 18.01 17.28 -14.34
N ASN A 357 17.34 16.89 -13.23
CA ASN A 357 17.65 17.43 -11.90
C ASN A 357 19.00 16.95 -11.36
N LEU A 358 19.43 15.71 -11.68
CA LEU A 358 20.78 15.26 -11.34
C LEU A 358 21.84 15.96 -12.21
N ALA A 359 21.57 16.22 -13.48
CA ALA A 359 22.47 16.97 -14.35
C ALA A 359 22.65 18.41 -13.85
N GLU A 360 21.55 19.11 -13.57
CA GLU A 360 21.56 20.49 -13.07
C GLU A 360 22.22 20.60 -11.69
N LYS A 361 21.98 19.64 -10.79
CA LYS A 361 22.64 19.61 -9.48
C LYS A 361 24.13 19.28 -9.57
N SER A 362 24.52 18.38 -10.48
CA SER A 362 25.94 18.08 -10.75
C SER A 362 26.66 19.28 -11.36
N GLU A 363 25.99 20.06 -12.21
CA GLU A 363 26.52 21.32 -12.75
C GLU A 363 26.68 22.37 -11.64
N LEU A 364 25.67 22.53 -10.78
CA LEU A 364 25.71 23.48 -9.67
C LEU A 364 26.81 23.15 -8.64
N ASP A 365 26.94 21.87 -8.27
CA ASP A 365 28.00 21.38 -7.38
C ASP A 365 29.39 21.53 -8.02
N GLY A 366 29.50 21.31 -9.34
CA GLY A 366 30.72 21.54 -10.10
C GLY A 366 31.12 23.03 -10.13
N VAL A 367 30.16 23.93 -10.30
CA VAL A 367 30.38 25.38 -10.26
C VAL A 367 30.79 25.86 -8.86
N LEU A 368 30.13 25.37 -7.81
CA LEU A 368 30.48 25.69 -6.41
C LEU A 368 31.88 25.18 -6.04
N TYR A 369 32.21 23.95 -6.44
CA TYR A 369 33.55 23.39 -6.21
C TYR A 369 34.64 24.15 -7.00
N GLY A 370 34.34 24.55 -8.23
CA GLY A 370 35.23 25.40 -9.03
C GLY A 370 35.45 26.78 -8.42
N ALA A 371 34.42 27.41 -7.86
CA ALA A 371 34.52 28.69 -7.15
C ALA A 371 35.39 28.57 -5.88
N ASP A 372 35.20 27.52 -5.08
CA ASP A 372 36.01 27.24 -3.88
C ASP A 372 37.50 27.00 -4.21
N LEU A 373 37.80 26.35 -5.33
CA LEU A 373 39.18 26.17 -5.80
C LEU A 373 39.80 27.49 -6.24
N GLN A 374 39.07 28.31 -7.01
CA GLN A 374 39.55 29.63 -7.43
C GLN A 374 39.79 30.58 -6.25
N ASP A 375 38.95 30.53 -5.22
CA ASP A 375 39.13 31.32 -4.00
C ASP A 375 40.34 30.84 -3.18
N LYS A 376 40.60 29.53 -3.13
CA LYS A 376 41.82 28.97 -2.53
C LYS A 376 43.07 29.32 -3.31
N GLU A 377 43.05 29.26 -4.63
CA GLU A 377 44.18 29.66 -5.49
C GLU A 377 44.47 31.16 -5.35
N ARG A 378 43.44 32.02 -5.37
CA ARG A 378 43.60 33.46 -5.10
C ARG A 378 44.14 33.74 -3.71
N ALA A 379 43.69 33.03 -2.68
CA ALA A 379 44.22 33.16 -1.32
C ALA A 379 45.69 32.74 -1.22
N THR A 380 46.09 31.75 -2.02
CA THR A 380 47.47 31.23 -2.08
C THR A 380 48.39 32.19 -2.82
N GLN A 381 47.97 32.71 -3.98
CA GLN A 381 48.68 33.76 -4.72
C GLN A 381 48.84 35.04 -3.90
N LYS A 382 47.79 35.48 -3.20
CA LYS A 382 47.83 36.66 -2.33
C LYS A 382 48.75 36.48 -1.10
N ARG A 383 49.00 35.24 -0.68
CA ARG A 383 50.02 34.89 0.33
C ARG A 383 51.44 34.89 -0.27
N GLN A 384 51.58 34.50 -1.53
CA GLN A 384 52.86 34.47 -2.24
C GLN A 384 53.35 35.88 -2.60
N ASP A 385 52.44 36.76 -3.03
CA ASP A 385 52.74 38.16 -3.36
C ASP A 385 53.03 39.04 -2.13
N ARG A 386 52.63 38.59 -0.93
CA ARG A 386 52.86 39.32 0.33
C ARG A 386 54.25 39.10 0.95
N ASN A 387 55.12 38.31 0.34
CA ASN A 387 56.41 37.97 0.94
C ASN A 387 57.62 38.36 0.06
N PRO A 388 58.00 39.64 -0.02
CA PRO A 388 59.28 40.03 -0.58
C PRO A 388 60.31 40.13 0.55
N SER A 389 61.07 39.07 0.82
CA SER A 389 62.49 39.14 1.24
C SER A 389 63.00 37.83 1.84
N SER A 390 64.26 37.56 1.50
CA SER A 390 65.17 36.53 1.98
C SER A 390 65.11 36.25 3.49
N MET A 391 65.01 34.99 3.90
CA MET A 391 65.63 34.52 5.14
C MET A 391 65.97 33.02 5.09
N GLN A 392 67.17 32.72 5.57
CA GLN A 392 67.89 31.44 5.54
C GLN A 392 67.12 30.23 6.10
N SER A 393 67.32 29.09 5.44
CA SER A 393 66.93 27.75 5.90
C SER A 393 67.67 27.34 7.17
N ARG A 394 66.95 27.08 8.25
CA ARG A 394 67.43 26.28 9.39
C ARG A 394 66.87 24.85 9.29
N PRO A 395 67.64 23.81 9.66
CA PRO A 395 67.19 22.42 9.56
C PRO A 395 66.08 22.11 10.60
N PRO A 396 65.24 21.10 10.35
CA PRO A 396 64.07 20.83 11.18
C PRO A 396 64.47 20.27 12.55
N VAL A 397 64.03 20.94 13.62
CA VAL A 397 64.05 20.39 14.97
C VAL A 397 62.89 19.41 15.09
N ALA A 398 63.20 18.14 15.30
CA ALA A 398 62.24 17.09 15.59
C ALA A 398 61.55 17.38 16.93
N TYR A 399 60.25 17.71 16.89
CA TYR A 399 59.41 17.61 18.08
C TYR A 399 58.57 16.33 17.98
N ALA A 400 59.01 15.35 18.77
CA ALA A 400 58.26 14.14 19.04
C ALA A 400 56.99 14.48 19.84
N SER A 401 55.89 13.94 19.33
CA SER A 401 54.60 13.70 19.96
C SER A 401 54.65 13.41 21.47
N VAL A 402 53.88 14.17 22.28
CA VAL A 402 53.21 13.64 23.47
C VAL A 402 51.90 14.43 23.70
N ALA A 403 50.76 13.80 23.42
CA ALA A 403 49.49 14.13 24.08
C ALA A 403 48.80 12.82 24.50
N PRO A 404 48.34 12.69 25.75
CA PRO A 404 48.01 11.41 26.36
C PRO A 404 46.55 11.04 26.12
N PHE A 405 46.31 9.85 25.55
CA PHE A 405 45.01 9.18 25.63
C PHE A 405 45.08 8.15 26.76
N PRO A 406 44.42 8.37 27.92
CA PRO A 406 44.28 7.34 28.92
C PRO A 406 43.12 6.42 28.52
N PHE A 407 43.26 5.12 28.82
CA PHE A 407 42.22 4.08 28.78
C PHE A 407 42.01 3.28 27.49
N LEU A 408 43.05 2.64 26.97
CA LEU A 408 42.92 1.34 26.27
C LEU A 408 44.16 0.47 26.54
N PRO A 409 44.03 -0.73 27.14
CA PRO A 409 45.14 -1.68 27.24
C PRO A 409 45.41 -2.31 25.85
N VAL A 410 46.66 -2.25 25.40
CA VAL A 410 47.14 -2.88 24.16
C VAL A 410 47.64 -4.31 24.45
N PRO A 411 47.45 -5.29 23.56
CA PRO A 411 47.73 -6.70 23.81
C PRO A 411 49.22 -7.02 23.95
N ILE A 412 49.54 -7.93 24.87
CA ILE A 412 50.84 -8.60 24.96
C ILE A 412 50.85 -9.74 23.95
N TYR A 413 51.84 -9.76 23.06
CA TYR A 413 52.22 -10.95 22.31
C TYR A 413 53.52 -11.47 22.90
N ASP A 414 53.46 -12.66 23.51
CA ASP A 414 54.60 -13.41 23.99
C ASP A 414 55.36 -14.03 22.81
N SER A 415 56.69 -13.89 22.83
CA SER A 415 57.65 -14.84 22.28
C SER A 415 58.95 -14.74 23.04
#